data_AF-A0A1A9NJ01-F1
#
_entry.id   AF-A0A1A9NJ01-F1
#
_cell.length_a   1.000
_cell.length_b   1.000
_cell.length_c   1.000
_cell.angle_alpha   90.00
_cell.angle_beta   90.00
_cell.angle_gamma   90.00
#
_symmetry.space_group_name_H-M   'P 1'
#
loop_
_entity.id
_entity.type
_entity.pdbx_description
1 polymer ?
#
loop_
_entity_poly.entity_id
_entity_poly.type
_entity_poly.pdbx_seq_one_letter_code
_entity_poly.pdbx_strand_id
1 'polypeptide(L)'
;MYFLSFDAACKHFTVSSLDLNPDTFNGKNFRKQIELEFTRLVLVANTPEGLKQVIELGKITGGEKNPEKRISSNFLTVPLKKASGQIESYFYPRRPAAPVLKMGPTATGMKWGISYHEDWMSNFLVLLAETKSSTAALDLAVFICRDCSFEETAGGLIPALSKQLYKRFTADMANFWVSRIEKEKLLARHINTPFVDNHSPFASCYKEKPAPAKCYDQMKKADLIKRILYLECKLNALEATVK
;
A
#
# COMPACT_ATOMS: atom_id res chain seq x y z
N MET A 1 1.87 -1.28 4.66
CA MET A 1 2.97 -0.46 4.08
C MET A 1 4.32 -1.20 4.05
N TYR A 2 4.83 -1.75 5.16
CA TYR A 2 6.13 -2.45 5.16
C TYR A 2 6.24 -3.58 4.12
N PHE A 3 5.18 -4.37 3.98
CA PHE A 3 5.11 -5.43 2.97
C PHE A 3 5.19 -4.92 1.53
N LEU A 4 4.47 -3.83 1.22
CA LEU A 4 4.49 -3.20 -0.10
C LEU A 4 5.87 -2.58 -0.41
N SER A 5 6.53 -1.96 0.56
CA SER A 5 7.90 -1.45 0.37
C SER A 5 8.92 -2.57 0.15
N PHE A 6 8.74 -3.73 0.79
CA PHE A 6 9.56 -4.91 0.54
C PHE A 6 9.37 -5.42 -0.89
N ASP A 7 8.11 -5.58 -1.35
CA ASP A 7 7.81 -6.06 -2.69
C ASP A 7 8.38 -5.14 -3.79
N ALA A 8 8.20 -3.82 -3.63
CA ALA A 8 8.77 -2.84 -4.54
C ALA A 8 10.31 -2.89 -4.59
N ALA A 9 10.98 -3.17 -3.45
CA ALA A 9 12.43 -3.37 -3.43
C ALA A 9 12.84 -4.68 -4.13
N CYS A 10 12.11 -5.78 -3.92
CA CYS A 10 12.27 -7.04 -4.65
C CYS A 10 12.15 -6.83 -6.16
N LYS A 11 11.15 -6.05 -6.60
CA LYS A 11 10.98 -5.65 -8.00
C LYS A 11 12.17 -4.87 -8.54
N HIS A 12 12.65 -3.87 -7.78
CA HIS A 12 13.78 -3.05 -8.20
C HIS A 12 15.06 -3.87 -8.44
N PHE A 13 15.36 -4.83 -7.56
CA PHE A 13 16.55 -5.67 -7.69
C PHE A 13 16.32 -6.96 -8.47
N THR A 14 15.09 -7.25 -8.91
CA THR A 14 14.70 -8.49 -9.61
C THR A 14 15.03 -9.75 -8.80
N VAL A 15 14.69 -9.74 -7.51
CA VAL A 15 14.93 -10.85 -6.57
C VAL A 15 13.67 -11.20 -5.79
N SER A 16 13.56 -12.45 -5.33
CA SER A 16 12.43 -12.94 -4.50
C SER A 16 12.67 -12.80 -2.99
N SER A 17 13.90 -12.50 -2.58
CA SER A 17 14.30 -12.34 -1.19
C SER A 17 15.43 -11.33 -1.06
N LEU A 18 15.53 -10.66 0.08
CA LEU A 18 16.55 -9.64 0.35
C LEU A 18 17.37 -10.03 1.59
N ASP A 19 18.70 -10.02 1.48
CA ASP A 19 19.60 -10.05 2.64
C ASP A 19 19.86 -8.63 3.13
N LEU A 20 19.24 -8.26 4.24
CA LEU A 20 19.32 -6.92 4.80
C LEU A 20 20.45 -6.80 5.83
N ASN A 21 21.58 -7.49 5.62
CA ASN A 21 22.73 -7.39 6.53
C ASN A 21 23.27 -5.95 6.56
N PRO A 22 23.27 -5.26 7.72
CA PRO A 22 23.72 -3.86 7.80
C PRO A 22 25.22 -3.69 7.56
N ASP A 23 25.99 -4.77 7.62
CA ASP A 23 27.45 -4.73 7.50
C ASP A 23 27.93 -4.93 6.05
N THR A 24 27.06 -5.44 5.17
CA THR A 24 27.40 -5.67 3.76
C THR A 24 26.95 -4.49 2.89
N PHE A 25 27.68 -4.26 1.78
CA PHE A 25 27.31 -3.23 0.81
C PHE A 25 25.89 -3.45 0.24
N ASN A 26 25.59 -4.68 -0.17
CA ASN A 26 24.28 -5.02 -0.72
C ASN A 26 23.16 -4.86 0.31
N GLY A 27 23.37 -5.30 1.56
CA GLY A 27 22.34 -5.15 2.59
C GLY A 27 22.05 -3.70 2.96
N LYS A 28 23.06 -2.81 2.93
CA LYS A 28 22.86 -1.35 3.04
C LYS A 28 22.03 -0.80 1.88
N ASN A 29 22.30 -1.22 0.65
CA ASN A 29 21.54 -0.78 -0.53
C ASN A 29 20.10 -1.27 -0.48
N PHE A 30 19.86 -2.53 -0.11
CA PHE A 30 18.52 -3.08 0.02
C PHE A 30 17.71 -2.38 1.12
N ARG A 31 18.31 -2.11 2.29
CA ARG A 31 17.69 -1.32 3.35
C ARG A 31 17.28 0.07 2.86
N LYS A 32 18.21 0.77 2.19
CA LYS A 32 17.95 2.12 1.66
C LYS A 32 16.83 2.12 0.62
N GLN A 33 16.74 1.10 -0.23
CA GLN A 33 15.66 0.99 -1.20
C GLN A 33 14.31 0.74 -0.53
N ILE A 34 14.26 -0.13 0.49
CA ILE A 34 13.03 -0.35 1.28
C ILE A 34 12.60 0.95 1.98
N GLU A 35 13.54 1.69 2.57
CA GLU A 35 13.27 2.98 3.21
C GLU A 35 12.68 3.98 2.21
N LEU A 36 13.28 4.10 1.03
CA LEU A 36 12.83 5.00 -0.02
C LEU A 36 11.42 4.65 -0.52
N GLU A 37 11.12 3.37 -0.76
CA GLU A 37 9.77 2.95 -1.17
C GLU A 37 8.75 3.14 -0.05
N PHE A 38 9.14 2.91 1.21
CA PHE A 38 8.27 3.20 2.34
C PHE A 38 7.96 4.69 2.43
N THR A 39 8.96 5.56 2.33
CA THR A 39 8.78 7.02 2.32
C THR A 39 7.80 7.44 1.22
N ARG A 40 7.99 6.94 -0.01
CA ARG A 40 7.07 7.21 -1.13
C ARG A 40 5.63 6.78 -0.83
N LEU A 41 5.46 5.61 -0.22
CA LEU A 41 4.12 5.09 0.11
C LEU A 41 3.43 5.88 1.21
N VAL A 42 4.16 6.40 2.20
CA VAL A 42 3.55 7.00 3.40
C VAL A 42 3.57 8.53 3.43
N LEU A 43 4.53 9.18 2.79
CA LEU A 43 4.62 10.64 2.80
C LEU A 43 3.56 11.24 1.87
N VAL A 44 2.70 12.10 2.41
CA VAL A 44 1.64 12.77 1.64
C VAL A 44 2.06 14.20 1.31
N ALA A 45 2.57 14.91 2.31
CA ALA A 45 3.06 16.28 2.13
C ALA A 45 4.23 16.56 3.08
N ASN A 46 5.14 17.41 2.61
CA ASN A 46 6.22 17.99 3.39
C ASN A 46 6.12 19.51 3.23
N THR A 47 5.47 20.17 4.19
CA THR A 47 5.23 21.61 4.15
C THR A 47 5.92 22.29 5.33
N PRO A 48 6.08 23.63 5.31
CA PRO A 48 6.64 24.37 6.46
C PRO A 48 5.89 24.12 7.78
N GLU A 49 4.59 23.79 7.69
CA GLU A 49 3.73 23.47 8.84
C GLU A 49 3.95 22.05 9.38
N GLY A 50 4.70 21.21 8.66
CA GLY A 50 5.16 19.90 9.13
C GLY A 50 5.00 18.76 8.10
N LEU A 51 5.35 17.57 8.55
CA LEU A 51 5.24 16.34 7.76
C LEU A 51 3.85 15.71 7.93
N LYS A 52 3.17 15.45 6.82
CA LYS A 52 1.94 14.67 6.76
C LYS A 52 2.23 13.27 6.26
N GLN A 53 1.92 12.27 7.07
CA GLN A 53 2.20 10.87 6.77
C GLN A 53 0.98 9.98 6.96
N VAL A 54 0.86 8.95 6.14
CA VAL A 54 -0.06 7.83 6.36
C VAL A 54 0.57 6.84 7.35
N ILE A 55 -0.13 6.59 8.46
CA ILE A 55 0.28 5.55 9.44
C ILE A 55 -0.26 4.20 8.99
N GLU A 56 -1.54 4.17 8.65
CA GLU A 56 -2.31 3.03 8.17
C GLU A 56 -3.24 3.52 7.05
N LEU A 57 -3.65 2.64 6.13
CA LEU A 57 -4.51 3.04 5.02
C LEU A 57 -5.77 3.72 5.55
N GLY A 58 -6.02 4.95 5.12
CA GLY A 58 -7.15 5.77 5.57
C GLY A 58 -6.87 6.69 6.78
N LYS A 59 -5.65 6.69 7.35
CA LYS A 59 -5.28 7.57 8.47
C LYS A 59 -4.01 8.39 8.17
N ILE A 60 -4.16 9.70 8.07
CA ILE A 60 -3.06 10.67 8.02
C ILE A 60 -2.86 11.30 9.40
N THR A 61 -1.61 11.56 9.75
CA THR A 61 -1.24 12.37 10.92
C THR A 61 -0.16 13.38 10.57
N GLY A 62 -0.21 14.54 11.24
CA GLY A 62 0.83 15.56 11.21
C GLY A 62 1.83 15.44 12.36
N GLY A 63 3.04 15.98 12.18
CA GLY A 63 4.04 16.13 13.26
C GLY A 63 4.81 14.86 13.63
N GLU A 64 4.75 13.81 12.82
CA GLU A 64 5.43 12.54 13.08
C GLU A 64 6.93 12.56 12.77
N LYS A 65 7.67 11.59 13.35
CA LYS A 65 9.05 11.28 12.97
C LYS A 65 9.16 11.00 11.46
N ASN A 66 10.27 11.39 10.84
CA ASN A 66 10.54 11.11 9.43
C ASN A 66 10.28 9.62 9.08
N PRO A 67 9.64 9.32 7.93
CA PRO A 67 9.29 7.97 7.52
C PRO A 67 10.46 6.97 7.58
N GLU A 68 11.67 7.41 7.20
CA GLU A 68 12.88 6.60 7.18
C GLU A 68 13.24 6.13 8.60
N LYS A 69 13.14 7.03 9.58
CA LYS A 69 13.38 6.70 10.99
C LYS A 69 12.33 5.70 11.50
N ARG A 70 11.08 5.84 11.06
CA ARG A 70 9.96 4.98 11.48
C ARG A 70 10.11 3.56 10.97
N ILE A 71 10.37 3.36 9.68
CA ILE A 71 10.60 2.00 9.14
C ILE A 71 11.89 1.39 9.68
N SER A 72 12.93 2.20 9.87
CA SER A 72 14.19 1.73 10.46
C SER A 72 13.95 1.16 11.85
N SER A 73 13.27 1.90 12.76
CA SER A 73 13.00 1.41 14.11
C SER A 73 11.99 0.26 14.15
N ASN A 74 10.89 0.39 13.42
CA ASN A 74 9.71 -0.47 13.60
C ASN A 74 9.74 -1.75 12.76
N PHE A 75 10.63 -1.83 11.76
CA PHE A 75 10.69 -2.95 10.84
C PHE A 75 12.13 -3.47 10.63
N LEU A 76 13.03 -2.60 10.16
CA LEU A 76 14.40 -3.00 9.78
C LEU A 76 15.34 -3.25 10.97
N THR A 77 14.96 -2.78 12.16
CA THR A 77 15.73 -3.01 13.38
C THR A 77 15.02 -4.02 14.28
N VAL A 78 13.87 -3.68 14.86
CA VAL A 78 13.28 -4.51 15.93
C VAL A 78 12.80 -5.89 15.44
N PRO A 79 11.85 -6.00 14.49
CA PRO A 79 11.42 -7.30 13.97
C PRO A 79 12.55 -8.09 13.31
N LEU A 80 13.36 -7.44 12.48
CA LEU A 80 14.41 -8.11 11.72
C LEU A 80 15.55 -8.61 12.62
N LYS A 81 16.01 -7.80 13.59
CA LYS A 81 17.02 -8.23 14.58
C LYS A 81 16.48 -9.37 15.44
N LYS A 82 15.21 -9.30 15.85
CA LYS A 82 14.56 -10.40 16.58
C LYS A 82 14.58 -11.68 15.74
N ALA A 83 14.15 -11.62 14.49
CA ALA A 83 14.17 -12.76 13.57
C ALA A 83 15.58 -13.31 13.34
N SER A 84 16.60 -12.44 13.25
CA SER A 84 17.99 -12.84 13.02
C SER A 84 18.61 -13.69 14.14
N GLY A 85 18.04 -13.63 15.35
CA GLY A 85 18.47 -14.41 16.50
C GLY A 85 17.53 -15.53 16.91
N GLN A 86 16.44 -15.76 16.17
CA GLN A 86 15.53 -16.88 16.46
C GLN A 86 16.01 -18.18 15.82
N ILE A 87 15.85 -19.26 16.58
CA ILE A 87 16.13 -20.63 16.14
C ILE A 87 14.97 -21.15 15.28
N GLU A 88 13.74 -20.71 15.57
CA GLU A 88 12.53 -21.08 14.82
C GLU A 88 12.26 -20.11 13.66
N SER A 89 11.47 -20.56 12.69
CA SER A 89 11.02 -19.71 11.58
C SER A 89 10.23 -18.50 12.11
N TYR A 90 10.68 -17.29 11.77
CA TYR A 90 9.99 -16.06 12.15
C TYR A 90 9.06 -15.58 11.03
N PHE A 91 7.76 -15.54 11.32
CA PHE A 91 6.74 -15.03 10.39
C PHE A 91 6.22 -13.67 10.84
N TYR A 92 6.00 -12.76 9.89
CA TYR A 92 5.62 -11.37 10.12
C TYR A 92 4.49 -10.89 9.19
N PRO A 93 3.52 -10.10 9.69
CA PRO A 93 3.34 -9.73 11.10
C PRO A 93 2.85 -10.93 11.93
N ARG A 94 3.04 -10.86 13.26
CA ARG A 94 2.49 -11.87 14.20
C ARG A 94 1.06 -11.57 14.61
N ARG A 95 0.62 -10.32 14.49
CA ARG A 95 -0.73 -9.86 14.79
C ARG A 95 -1.18 -8.90 13.68
N PRO A 96 -2.31 -9.17 13.03
CA PRO A 96 -3.11 -10.42 13.12
C PRO A 96 -2.29 -11.64 12.71
N ALA A 97 -2.83 -12.85 12.94
CA ALA A 97 -2.21 -14.12 12.54
C ALA A 97 -2.30 -14.33 11.00
N ALA A 98 -1.82 -13.34 10.25
CA ALA A 98 -1.83 -13.28 8.79
C ALA A 98 -0.44 -12.84 8.30
N PRO A 99 0.58 -13.71 8.42
CA PRO A 99 1.93 -13.38 8.02
C PRO A 99 2.05 -13.24 6.49
N VAL A 100 2.70 -12.17 6.05
CA VAL A 100 3.01 -11.94 4.63
C VAL A 100 4.50 -12.08 4.32
N LEU A 101 5.33 -12.13 5.37
CA LEU A 101 6.78 -12.24 5.28
C LEU A 101 7.33 -13.34 6.18
N LYS A 102 8.42 -13.92 5.73
CA LYS A 102 9.34 -14.76 6.51
C LYS A 102 10.64 -14.02 6.73
N MET A 103 11.22 -14.16 7.91
CA MET A 103 12.44 -13.45 8.28
C MET A 103 13.42 -14.36 9.02
N GLY A 104 14.70 -14.01 8.92
CA GLY A 104 15.77 -14.64 9.70
C GLY A 104 16.30 -15.95 9.10
N PRO A 105 17.35 -16.52 9.70
CA PRO A 105 18.15 -17.59 9.11
C PRO A 105 17.33 -18.87 8.91
N THR A 106 16.53 -19.28 9.89
CA THR A 106 15.76 -20.51 9.80
C THR A 106 14.69 -20.47 8.72
N ALA A 107 14.09 -19.29 8.47
CA ALA A 107 13.00 -19.18 7.50
C ALA A 107 13.49 -18.86 6.08
N THR A 108 14.66 -18.24 5.94
CA THR A 108 15.14 -17.69 4.65
C THR A 108 16.53 -18.19 4.23
N GLY A 109 17.24 -18.91 5.08
CA GLY A 109 18.66 -19.27 4.89
C GLY A 109 19.64 -18.12 5.11
N MET A 110 19.16 -16.90 5.34
CA MET A 110 19.99 -15.69 5.51
C MET A 110 19.77 -15.06 6.88
N LYS A 111 20.85 -14.70 7.58
CA LYS A 111 20.77 -14.15 8.96
C LYS A 111 19.86 -12.92 9.05
N TRP A 112 19.95 -12.02 8.07
CA TRP A 112 19.11 -10.82 7.96
C TRP A 112 18.14 -10.91 6.77
N GLY A 113 17.76 -12.13 6.39
CA GLY A 113 16.91 -12.37 5.24
C GLY A 113 15.46 -12.00 5.46
N ILE A 114 14.82 -11.50 4.41
CA ILE A 114 13.37 -11.39 4.27
C ILE A 114 12.94 -12.06 2.96
N SER A 115 11.90 -12.88 3.01
CA SER A 115 11.23 -13.46 1.84
C SER A 115 9.71 -13.45 2.03
N TYR A 116 8.97 -13.75 0.97
CA TYR A 116 7.51 -13.94 1.05
C TYR A 116 7.16 -15.15 1.93
N HIS A 117 6.05 -15.06 2.65
CA HIS A 117 5.36 -16.22 3.21
C HIS A 117 4.59 -16.96 2.11
N GLU A 118 4.41 -18.28 2.16
CA GLU A 118 3.70 -19.02 1.09
C GLU A 118 2.27 -18.48 0.91
N ASP A 119 1.57 -18.29 2.02
CA ASP A 119 0.20 -17.77 2.04
C ASP A 119 0.10 -16.24 2.02
N TRP A 120 1.14 -15.52 1.55
CA TRP A 120 1.14 -14.07 1.65
C TRP A 120 -0.07 -13.42 0.95
N MET A 121 -0.55 -13.98 -0.17
CA MET A 121 -1.67 -13.38 -0.93
C MET A 121 -2.98 -13.40 -0.14
N SER A 122 -3.31 -14.54 0.48
CA SER A 122 -4.52 -14.69 1.31
C SER A 122 -4.37 -13.91 2.61
N ASN A 123 -3.19 -13.92 3.21
CA ASN A 123 -2.90 -13.18 4.45
C ASN A 123 -2.90 -11.67 4.23
N PHE A 124 -2.45 -11.19 3.08
CA PHE A 124 -2.46 -9.77 2.76
C PHE A 124 -3.89 -9.22 2.69
N LEU A 125 -4.85 -10.03 2.27
CA LEU A 125 -6.26 -9.66 2.28
C LEU A 125 -6.83 -9.51 3.68
N VAL A 126 -6.43 -10.38 4.60
CA VAL A 126 -6.79 -10.25 6.02
C VAL A 126 -6.23 -8.94 6.56
N LEU A 127 -4.98 -8.60 6.24
CA LEU A 127 -4.37 -7.33 6.65
C LEU A 127 -5.06 -6.10 6.05
N LEU A 128 -5.52 -6.17 4.81
CA LEU A 128 -6.30 -5.10 4.17
C LEU A 128 -7.75 -5.03 4.71
N ALA A 129 -8.30 -6.13 5.21
CA ALA A 129 -9.64 -6.14 5.80
C ALA A 129 -9.67 -5.53 7.21
N GLU A 130 -8.54 -5.54 7.93
CA GLU A 130 -8.43 -4.91 9.26
C GLU A 130 -8.41 -3.38 9.22
N THR A 131 -8.09 -2.77 8.08
CA THR A 131 -8.23 -1.31 7.96
C THR A 131 -9.70 -0.96 8.10
N LYS A 132 -10.06 -0.26 9.17
CA LYS A 132 -11.43 0.10 9.60
C LYS A 132 -12.25 0.88 8.56
N SER A 133 -11.67 1.16 7.40
CA SER A 133 -12.30 1.79 6.25
C SER A 133 -12.43 0.75 5.13
N SER A 134 -13.65 0.54 4.65
CA SER A 134 -13.95 -0.27 3.46
C SER A 134 -13.52 0.44 2.17
N THR A 135 -12.24 0.79 2.07
CA THR A 135 -11.69 1.47 0.89
C THR A 135 -11.51 0.43 -0.21
N ALA A 136 -12.17 0.64 -1.35
CA ALA A 136 -12.09 -0.26 -2.50
C ALA A 136 -10.64 -0.44 -2.97
N ALA A 137 -10.30 -1.62 -3.48
CA ALA A 137 -8.98 -1.95 -4.01
C ALA A 137 -8.57 -1.00 -5.14
N LEU A 138 -9.54 -0.48 -5.91
CA LEU A 138 -9.28 0.58 -6.89
C LEU A 138 -8.75 1.87 -6.25
N ASP A 139 -9.40 2.37 -5.20
CA ASP A 139 -8.98 3.60 -4.51
C ASP A 139 -7.62 3.39 -3.81
N LEU A 140 -7.41 2.21 -3.23
CA LEU A 140 -6.11 1.83 -2.65
C LEU A 140 -5.01 1.76 -3.71
N ALA A 141 -5.29 1.20 -4.88
CA ALA A 141 -4.35 1.13 -6.00
C ALA A 141 -3.99 2.53 -6.52
N VAL A 142 -4.97 3.43 -6.62
CA VAL A 142 -4.72 4.85 -6.94
C VAL A 142 -3.81 5.48 -5.89
N PHE A 143 -4.09 5.25 -4.61
CA PHE A 143 -3.31 5.82 -3.52
C PHE A 143 -1.84 5.34 -3.51
N ILE A 144 -1.59 4.05 -3.71
CA ILE A 144 -0.22 3.49 -3.74
C ILE A 144 0.50 3.77 -5.06
N CYS A 145 -0.17 4.33 -6.07
CA CYS A 145 0.44 4.77 -7.33
C CYS A 145 0.41 6.30 -7.50
N ARG A 146 0.12 7.07 -6.43
CA ARG A 146 -0.07 8.52 -6.51
C ARG A 146 1.17 9.30 -6.96
N ASP A 147 2.36 8.79 -6.67
CA ASP A 147 3.65 9.35 -7.06
C ASP A 147 4.13 8.87 -8.43
N CYS A 148 3.34 8.04 -9.13
CA CYS A 148 3.67 7.54 -10.46
C CYS A 148 3.21 8.50 -11.56
N SER A 149 3.97 8.57 -12.65
CA SER A 149 3.60 9.32 -13.84
C SER A 149 2.70 8.48 -14.76
N PHE A 150 1.51 9.00 -15.06
CA PHE A 150 0.56 8.34 -15.96
C PHE A 150 0.71 8.88 -17.40
N GLU A 151 0.84 7.97 -18.35
CA GLU A 151 0.94 8.28 -19.78
C GLU A 151 -0.41 8.75 -20.33
N GLU A 152 -0.39 9.76 -21.21
CA GLU A 152 -1.61 10.36 -21.77
C GLU A 152 -2.35 9.46 -22.74
N THR A 153 -1.63 8.50 -23.33
CA THR A 153 -2.15 7.53 -24.31
C THR A 153 -2.77 6.29 -23.67
N ALA A 154 -2.84 6.21 -22.34
CA ALA A 154 -3.43 5.06 -21.68
C ALA A 154 -4.93 4.97 -22.02
N GLY A 155 -5.37 3.81 -22.50
CA GLY A 155 -6.75 3.55 -22.94
C GLY A 155 -7.81 3.48 -21.83
N GLY A 156 -7.59 4.18 -20.71
CA GLY A 156 -8.48 4.22 -19.55
C GLY A 156 -7.74 4.06 -18.21
N LEU A 157 -8.47 4.29 -17.12
CA LEU A 157 -7.94 4.26 -15.75
C LEU A 157 -7.32 2.91 -15.36
N ILE A 158 -8.05 1.80 -15.57
CA ILE A 158 -7.61 0.47 -15.17
C ILE A 158 -6.34 0.04 -15.93
N PRO A 159 -6.27 0.17 -17.28
CA PRO A 159 -5.03 -0.10 -18.00
C PRO A 159 -3.85 0.78 -17.54
N ALA A 160 -4.09 2.06 -17.26
CA ALA A 160 -3.06 2.98 -16.77
C ALA A 160 -2.53 2.55 -15.38
N LEU A 161 -3.43 2.25 -14.44
CA LEU A 161 -3.09 1.77 -13.10
C LEU A 161 -2.39 0.42 -13.15
N SER A 162 -2.89 -0.53 -13.94
CA SER A 162 -2.27 -1.84 -14.12
C SER A 162 -0.82 -1.69 -14.58
N LYS A 163 -0.57 -0.85 -15.59
CA LYS A 163 0.79 -0.56 -16.06
C LYS A 163 1.69 0.00 -14.95
N GLN A 164 1.20 0.89 -14.10
CA GLN A 164 1.99 1.43 -12.99
C GLN A 164 2.23 0.39 -11.89
N LEU A 165 1.24 -0.46 -11.59
CA LEU A 165 1.39 -1.57 -10.64
C LEU A 165 2.50 -2.53 -11.10
N TYR A 166 2.56 -2.92 -12.38
CA TYR A 166 3.64 -3.76 -12.91
C TYR A 166 5.00 -3.07 -13.00
N LYS A 167 5.03 -1.74 -13.11
CA LYS A 167 6.27 -0.97 -13.04
C LYS A 167 6.82 -0.94 -11.61
N ARG A 168 5.95 -0.75 -10.61
CA ARG A 168 6.33 -0.56 -9.20
C ARG A 168 6.56 -1.87 -8.44
N PHE A 169 5.72 -2.87 -8.67
CA PHE A 169 5.65 -4.08 -7.87
C PHE A 169 6.08 -5.32 -8.68
N THR A 170 6.30 -6.43 -7.97
CA THR A 170 6.52 -7.74 -8.60
C THR A 170 5.29 -8.15 -9.42
N ALA A 171 5.48 -9.07 -10.36
CA ALA A 171 4.38 -9.53 -11.21
C ALA A 171 3.24 -10.12 -10.37
N ASP A 172 3.55 -10.89 -9.32
CA ASP A 172 2.57 -11.52 -8.45
C ASP A 172 1.75 -10.48 -7.66
N MET A 173 2.41 -9.46 -7.11
CA MET A 173 1.75 -8.35 -6.43
C MET A 173 0.90 -7.50 -7.39
N ALA A 174 1.41 -7.21 -8.59
CA ALA A 174 0.64 -6.48 -9.58
C ALA A 174 -0.61 -7.28 -10.03
N ASN A 175 -0.45 -8.58 -10.33
CA ASN A 175 -1.55 -9.50 -10.65
C ASN A 175 -2.59 -9.54 -9.53
N PHE A 176 -2.14 -9.61 -8.27
CA PHE A 176 -3.02 -9.56 -7.12
C PHE A 176 -3.90 -8.30 -7.14
N TRP A 177 -3.32 -7.12 -7.29
CA TRP A 177 -4.07 -5.86 -7.34
C TRP A 177 -5.02 -5.79 -8.53
N VAL A 178 -4.55 -6.13 -9.73
CA VAL A 178 -5.37 -6.11 -10.95
C VAL A 178 -6.58 -7.03 -10.80
N SER A 179 -6.36 -8.27 -10.35
CA SER A 179 -7.45 -9.24 -10.14
C SER A 179 -8.48 -8.74 -9.11
N ARG A 180 -8.05 -7.99 -8.10
CA ARG A 180 -8.94 -7.40 -7.09
C ARG A 180 -9.77 -6.26 -7.65
N ILE A 181 -9.15 -5.35 -8.39
CA ILE A 181 -9.83 -4.24 -9.08
C ILE A 181 -10.89 -4.79 -10.06
N GLU A 182 -10.55 -5.83 -10.82
CA GLU A 182 -11.48 -6.47 -11.77
C GLU A 182 -12.65 -7.16 -11.07
N LYS A 183 -12.39 -7.87 -9.96
CA LYS A 183 -13.46 -8.48 -9.15
C LYS A 183 -14.43 -7.43 -8.59
N GLU A 184 -13.91 -6.30 -8.11
CA GLU A 184 -14.75 -5.18 -7.67
C GLU A 184 -15.60 -4.60 -8.81
N LYS A 185 -15.02 -4.47 -10.00
CA LYS A 185 -15.76 -4.05 -11.20
C LYS A 185 -16.90 -4.99 -11.55
N LEU A 186 -16.72 -6.31 -11.40
CA LEU A 186 -17.78 -7.30 -11.63
C LEU A 186 -18.88 -7.20 -10.59
N LEU A 187 -18.53 -7.05 -9.30
CA LEU A 187 -19.52 -6.88 -8.23
C LEU A 187 -20.31 -5.58 -8.39
N ALA A 188 -19.65 -4.48 -8.75
CA ALA A 188 -20.29 -3.19 -8.98
C ALA A 188 -21.22 -3.16 -10.21
N ARG A 189 -21.02 -4.04 -11.20
CA ARG A 189 -21.94 -4.20 -12.36
C ARG A 189 -23.31 -4.77 -11.97
N HIS A 190 -23.39 -5.47 -10.83
CA HIS A 190 -24.62 -6.12 -10.35
C HIS A 190 -25.30 -5.37 -9.19
N ILE A 191 -24.75 -4.23 -8.76
CA ILE A 191 -25.32 -3.39 -7.70
C ILE A 191 -25.80 -2.09 -8.36
N ASN A 192 -27.12 -1.84 -8.37
CA ASN A 192 -27.70 -0.61 -8.93
C ASN A 192 -27.22 0.68 -8.24
N THR A 193 -26.58 0.57 -7.08
CA THR A 193 -25.92 1.66 -6.34
C THR A 193 -24.73 1.13 -5.54
N PRO A 194 -23.48 1.17 -6.06
CA PRO A 194 -22.29 0.58 -5.41
C PRO A 194 -21.85 1.30 -4.11
N PHE A 195 -22.62 2.26 -3.60
CA PHE A 195 -22.25 3.14 -2.50
C PHE A 195 -23.27 3.24 -1.35
N VAL A 196 -24.32 2.42 -1.28
CA VAL A 196 -25.44 2.75 -0.37
C VAL A 196 -25.50 1.95 0.93
N ASP A 197 -25.02 0.71 1.03
CA ASP A 197 -25.48 -0.11 2.16
C ASP A 197 -24.55 -0.20 3.39
N ASN A 198 -23.29 0.23 3.31
CA ASN A 198 -22.37 0.23 4.47
C ASN A 198 -22.03 1.63 5.03
N HIS A 199 -22.67 2.68 4.53
CA HIS A 199 -22.33 4.08 4.83
C HIS A 199 -23.38 4.84 5.65
N SER A 200 -24.25 4.16 6.41
CA SER A 200 -25.28 4.84 7.21
C SER A 200 -24.75 5.90 8.19
N PRO A 201 -23.54 5.79 8.80
CA PRO A 201 -23.02 6.85 9.66
C PRO A 201 -22.46 8.07 8.91
N PHE A 202 -22.22 7.96 7.59
CA PHE A 202 -21.66 9.04 6.76
C PHE A 202 -22.71 9.68 5.83
N ALA A 203 -23.88 9.05 5.67
CA ALA A 203 -24.94 9.50 4.77
C ALA A 203 -25.67 10.78 5.23
N SER A 204 -25.52 11.20 6.50
CA SER A 204 -26.10 12.47 6.96
C SER A 204 -25.42 13.72 6.37
N CYS A 205 -24.29 13.55 5.67
CA CYS A 205 -23.51 14.66 5.11
C CYS A 205 -23.57 14.81 3.57
N TYR A 206 -24.35 14.00 2.85
CA TYR A 206 -24.37 14.04 1.37
C TYR A 206 -25.72 14.48 0.80
N LYS A 207 -25.71 15.60 0.06
CA LYS A 207 -26.84 16.07 -0.77
C LYS A 207 -26.72 15.69 -2.26
N GLU A 208 -25.64 15.04 -2.69
CA GLU A 208 -25.43 14.71 -4.11
C GLU A 208 -25.28 13.20 -4.36
N LYS A 209 -25.95 12.73 -5.42
CA LYS A 209 -25.95 11.33 -5.84
C LYS A 209 -24.56 10.91 -6.36
N PRO A 210 -24.06 9.70 -6.01
CA PRO A 210 -22.82 9.18 -6.56
C PRO A 210 -22.93 8.91 -8.07
N ALA A 211 -21.83 9.15 -8.79
CA ALA A 211 -21.75 8.97 -10.24
C ALA A 211 -21.72 7.49 -10.67
N PRO A 212 -22.30 7.12 -11.83
CA PRO A 212 -22.39 5.74 -12.29
C PRO A 212 -21.04 5.16 -12.76
N ALA A 213 -20.85 3.86 -12.54
CA ALA A 213 -19.60 3.10 -12.75
C ALA A 213 -18.97 3.22 -14.17
N LYS A 214 -19.75 3.54 -15.20
CA LYS A 214 -19.24 3.78 -16.56
C LYS A 214 -18.33 5.01 -16.66
N CYS A 215 -18.34 5.91 -15.67
CA CYS A 215 -17.50 7.10 -15.68
C CYS A 215 -16.01 6.79 -15.52
N TYR A 216 -15.64 5.68 -14.88
CA TYR A 216 -14.25 5.34 -14.59
C TYR A 216 -13.52 4.69 -15.78
N ASP A 217 -14.23 3.91 -16.59
CA ASP A 217 -13.68 3.26 -17.78
C ASP A 217 -13.32 4.28 -18.88
N GLN A 218 -13.99 5.44 -18.89
CA GLN A 218 -13.78 6.53 -19.85
C GLN A 218 -13.08 7.75 -19.22
N MET A 219 -12.62 7.62 -17.97
CA MET A 219 -12.02 8.72 -17.21
C MET A 219 -10.71 9.16 -17.87
N LYS A 220 -10.64 10.41 -18.30
CA LYS A 220 -9.42 10.99 -18.89
C LYS A 220 -8.41 11.31 -17.78
N LYS A 221 -7.13 11.47 -18.13
CA LYS A 221 -6.05 11.85 -17.19
C LYS A 221 -6.42 13.05 -16.31
N ALA A 222 -7.02 14.09 -16.90
CA ALA A 222 -7.44 15.27 -16.15
C ALA A 222 -8.48 14.94 -15.05
N ASP A 223 -9.39 14.02 -15.33
CA ASP A 223 -10.41 13.57 -14.39
C ASP A 223 -9.82 12.65 -13.31
N LEU A 224 -8.83 11.83 -13.66
CA LEU A 224 -8.04 11.05 -12.69
C LEU A 224 -7.27 11.97 -11.74
N ILE A 225 -6.58 12.99 -12.26
CA ILE A 225 -5.88 13.99 -11.43
C ILE A 225 -6.87 14.67 -10.50
N LYS A 226 -8.03 15.12 -11.00
CA LYS A 226 -9.10 15.69 -10.17
C LYS A 226 -9.58 14.70 -9.10
N ARG A 227 -9.69 13.42 -9.43
CA ARG A 227 -10.10 12.38 -8.49
C ARG A 227 -9.04 12.16 -7.40
N ILE A 228 -7.75 12.15 -7.74
CA ILE A 228 -6.64 12.08 -6.78
C ILE A 228 -6.74 13.26 -5.81
N LEU A 229 -6.78 14.49 -6.34
CA LEU A 229 -6.90 15.70 -5.53
C LEU A 229 -8.15 15.69 -4.65
N TYR A 230 -9.29 15.25 -5.18
CA TYR A 230 -10.53 15.10 -4.42
C TYR A 230 -10.40 14.11 -3.25
N LEU A 231 -9.80 12.95 -3.49
CA LEU A 231 -9.58 11.95 -2.45
C LEU A 231 -8.62 12.46 -1.39
N GLU A 232 -7.58 13.19 -1.78
CA GLU A 232 -6.65 13.87 -0.86
C GLU A 232 -7.38 14.93 -0.02
N CYS A 233 -8.23 15.76 -0.63
CA CYS A 233 -9.06 16.74 0.09
C CYS A 233 -10.01 16.07 1.08
N LYS A 234 -10.69 14.98 0.68
CA LYS A 234 -11.55 14.21 1.58
C LYS A 234 -10.78 13.60 2.74
N LEU A 235 -9.57 13.10 2.47
CA LEU A 235 -8.69 12.57 3.51
C LEU A 235 -8.31 13.66 4.53
N ASN A 236 -8.02 14.88 4.06
CA ASN A 236 -7.76 16.01 4.94
C ASN A 236 -9.01 16.45 5.73
N ALA A 237 -10.21 16.40 5.15
CA ALA A 237 -11.44 16.83 5.81
C ALA A 237 -11.87 15.92 6.98
N LEU A 238 -11.61 14.61 6.88
CA LEU A 238 -11.86 13.65 7.97
C LEU A 238 -11.02 13.95 9.23
N GLU A 239 -9.87 14.61 9.10
CA GLU A 239 -9.03 15.04 10.22
C GLU A 239 -9.70 16.14 11.05
N ALA A 240 -10.44 17.03 10.40
CA ALA A 240 -11.11 18.15 11.07
C ALA A 240 -12.33 17.72 11.89
N THR A 241 -12.88 16.53 11.63
CA THR A 241 -14.09 16.02 12.29
C THR A 241 -13.80 15.09 13.48
N VAL A 242 -12.53 14.66 13.63
CA VAL A 242 -12.09 13.70 14.68
C VAL A 242 -11.30 14.41 15.81
N LYS A 243 -11.18 15.74 15.75
CA LYS A 243 -10.73 16.59 16.87
C LYS A 243 -11.94 17.15 17.62
#